data_AF-A0A958QY81-F1
#
_entry.id   AF-A0A958QY81-F1
#
_cell.length_a   1.000
_cell.length_b   1.000
_cell.length_c   1.000
_cell.angle_alpha   90.00
_cell.angle_beta   90.00
_cell.angle_gamma   90.00
#
_symmetry.space_group_name_H-M   'P 1'
#
loop_
_entity.id
_entity.type
_entity.pdbx_description
1 polymer ?
#
loop_
_entity_poly.entity_id
_entity_poly.type
_entity_poly.pdbx_seq_one_letter_code
_entity_poly.pdbx_strand_id
1 'polypeptide(L)'
;MAWSTWWALVLGFSIAGIVETFVSERRLSRLLGGRSFRAVSLGTVFGAASSSCSFGAVATAKALFKKGASAEASLAAFQFASTNLVIELGLVMWVLLGWEFVIADALAGLILIALLVLCFRFIVPDSLIEDARKHVRGSDDTRCPTCGMEVDPRDALSAEINGETHYFCSQGCMKHFQANPRTEESTPSFRSREGWARGAANALKEWRMLWKDIVIGFIAAGLIGAFVPREWWATLFSIIGGETFLGIVFACCVGVLIGVATFVCSVGNVPFALILWKNGAPFGAVMAFIFSDLIVPHIIDSYRRYYGARMAFTFSLLIAACSVVAGVIIHYVWDALSLIPPANELGGTAPDNYTLYLNVLFT
;
A
#
# COMPACT_ATOMS: atom_id res chain seq x y z
N MET A 1 10.14 -11.27 16.16
CA MET A 1 9.43 -10.71 14.97
C MET A 1 9.95 -9.32 14.64
N ALA A 2 9.86 -8.33 15.53
CA ALA A 2 10.35 -6.97 15.23
C ALA A 2 11.86 -6.91 14.92
N TRP A 3 12.72 -7.56 15.72
CA TRP A 3 14.17 -7.59 15.49
C TRP A 3 14.57 -8.25 14.17
N SER A 4 13.83 -9.28 13.75
CA SER A 4 14.10 -10.04 12.52
C SER A 4 13.70 -9.30 11.24
N THR A 5 12.77 -8.35 11.35
CA THR A 5 12.26 -7.59 10.19
C THR A 5 12.83 -6.18 10.11
N TRP A 6 13.55 -5.70 11.14
CA TRP A 6 13.99 -4.31 11.26
C TRP A 6 14.80 -3.80 10.05
N TRP A 7 15.85 -4.51 9.65
CA TRP A 7 16.66 -4.12 8.50
C TRP A 7 15.85 -4.00 7.19
N ALA A 8 14.84 -4.87 7.00
CA ALA A 8 14.00 -4.86 5.81
C ALA A 8 13.14 -3.59 5.76
N LEU A 9 12.61 -3.17 6.92
CA LEU A 9 11.88 -1.90 7.06
C LEU A 9 12.79 -0.72 6.71
N VAL A 10 13.98 -0.65 7.31
CA VAL A 10 14.92 0.46 7.09
C VAL A 10 15.35 0.56 5.62
N LEU A 11 15.62 -0.59 4.98
CA LEU A 11 15.93 -0.65 3.55
C LEU A 11 14.75 -0.17 2.69
N GLY A 12 13.53 -0.62 2.99
CA GLY A 12 12.30 -0.24 2.28
C GLY A 12 12.06 1.27 2.31
N PHE A 13 12.08 1.88 3.50
CA PHE A 13 11.91 3.33 3.67
C PHE A 13 13.02 4.14 3.01
N SER A 14 14.25 3.61 3.01
CA SER A 14 15.38 4.27 2.34
C SER A 14 15.19 4.29 0.81
N ILE A 15 14.76 3.17 0.22
CA ILE A 15 14.44 3.09 -1.21
C ILE A 15 13.28 4.01 -1.56
N ALA A 16 12.21 4.03 -0.75
CA ALA A 16 11.07 4.92 -0.94
C ALA A 16 11.51 6.40 -1.00
N GLY A 17 12.30 6.86 -0.02
CA GLY A 17 12.79 8.24 0.03
C GLY A 17 13.65 8.63 -1.18
N ILE A 18 14.43 7.68 -1.72
CA ILE A 18 15.21 7.87 -2.96
C ILE A 18 14.26 8.00 -4.16
N VAL A 19 13.32 7.07 -4.31
CA VAL A 19 12.38 7.06 -5.44
C VAL A 19 11.54 8.33 -5.45
N GLU A 20 10.98 8.74 -4.33
CA GLU A 20 10.20 9.99 -4.21
C GLU A 20 11.02 11.24 -4.54
N THR A 21 12.33 11.23 -4.26
CA THR A 21 13.19 12.38 -4.53
C THR A 21 13.58 12.49 -5.99
N PHE A 22 13.80 11.36 -6.66
CA PHE A 22 14.34 11.32 -8.02
C PHE A 22 13.31 11.03 -9.11
N VAL A 23 12.08 10.61 -8.75
CA VAL A 23 10.98 10.36 -9.70
C VAL A 23 9.95 11.48 -9.63
N SER A 24 9.77 12.21 -10.74
CA SER A 24 8.83 13.32 -10.77
C SER A 24 7.39 12.89 -11.09
N GLU A 25 6.45 13.32 -10.26
CA GLU A 25 5.02 13.03 -10.45
C GLU A 25 4.47 13.53 -11.79
N ARG A 26 4.96 14.67 -12.31
CA ARG A 26 4.52 15.21 -13.61
C ARG A 26 4.96 14.33 -14.78
N ARG A 27 6.16 13.72 -14.70
CA ARG A 27 6.65 12.81 -15.74
C ARG A 27 5.92 11.48 -15.64
N LEU A 28 5.72 10.98 -14.43
CA LEU A 28 4.97 9.76 -14.17
C LEU A 28 3.50 9.87 -14.64
N SER A 29 2.79 10.96 -14.31
CA SER A 29 1.40 11.14 -14.73
C SER A 29 1.20 11.16 -16.24
N ARG A 30 2.17 11.72 -17.00
CA ARG A 30 2.14 11.69 -18.46
C ARG A 30 2.36 10.27 -19.01
N LEU A 31 3.26 9.50 -18.40
CA LEU A 31 3.54 8.11 -18.80
C LEU A 31 2.38 7.15 -18.49
N LEU A 32 1.63 7.45 -17.41
CA LEU A 32 0.44 6.72 -17.00
C LEU A 32 -0.85 7.25 -17.65
N GLY A 33 -0.72 8.15 -18.62
CA GLY A 33 -1.83 8.67 -19.40
C GLY A 33 -2.40 7.60 -20.35
N GLY A 34 -3.71 7.41 -20.32
CA GLY A 34 -4.44 6.51 -21.21
C GLY A 34 -4.65 5.09 -20.68
N ARG A 35 -5.50 4.32 -21.38
CA ARG A 35 -5.94 2.97 -20.97
C ARG A 35 -5.06 1.85 -21.52
N SER A 36 -3.80 2.12 -21.90
CA SER A 36 -2.94 1.14 -22.58
C SER A 36 -2.32 0.13 -21.61
N PHE A 37 -1.95 -1.05 -22.12
CA PHE A 37 -1.18 -2.04 -21.34
C PHE A 37 0.12 -1.44 -20.80
N ARG A 38 0.81 -0.63 -21.62
CA ARG A 38 2.04 0.06 -21.21
C ARG A 38 1.84 0.97 -19.99
N ALA A 39 0.75 1.72 -19.94
CA ALA A 39 0.45 2.59 -18.80
C ALA A 39 0.22 1.78 -17.52
N VAL A 40 -0.52 0.66 -17.61
CA VAL A 40 -0.75 -0.25 -16.48
C VAL A 40 0.56 -0.88 -16.00
N SER A 41 1.38 -1.44 -16.91
CA SER A 41 2.66 -2.06 -16.55
C SER A 41 3.63 -1.07 -15.91
N LEU A 42 3.73 0.16 -16.45
CA LEU A 42 4.52 1.21 -15.83
C LEU A 42 3.95 1.59 -14.46
N GLY A 43 2.63 1.65 -14.32
CA GLY A 43 1.96 1.89 -13.03
C GLY A 43 2.36 0.84 -11.99
N THR A 44 2.29 -0.44 -12.34
CA THR A 44 2.71 -1.56 -11.48
C THR A 44 4.19 -1.45 -11.09
N VAL A 45 5.09 -1.25 -12.06
CA VAL A 45 6.54 -1.19 -11.79
C VAL A 45 6.90 0.02 -10.91
N PHE A 46 6.38 1.20 -11.23
CA PHE A 46 6.63 2.38 -10.42
C PHE A 46 5.96 2.30 -9.05
N GLY A 47 4.80 1.68 -8.95
CA GLY A 47 4.14 1.39 -7.68
C GLY A 47 5.03 0.51 -6.80
N ALA A 48 5.39 -0.69 -7.28
CA ALA A 48 6.26 -1.62 -6.58
C ALA A 48 7.60 -0.98 -6.15
N ALA A 49 8.17 -0.10 -6.97
CA ALA A 49 9.40 0.64 -6.65
C ALA A 49 9.20 1.77 -5.63
N SER A 50 8.03 2.42 -5.59
CA SER A 50 7.74 3.57 -4.73
C SER A 50 7.76 3.23 -3.24
N SER A 51 7.50 1.96 -2.89
CA SER A 51 7.50 1.45 -1.51
C SER A 51 6.79 2.37 -0.51
N SER A 52 5.62 2.90 -0.90
CA SER A 52 4.85 3.82 -0.07
C SER A 52 3.94 3.07 0.90
N CYS A 53 3.70 3.63 2.07
CA CYS A 53 2.64 3.12 2.95
C CYS A 53 1.25 3.22 2.29
N SER A 54 0.24 2.53 2.83
CA SER A 54 -1.11 2.55 2.28
C SER A 54 -1.67 3.99 2.15
N PHE A 55 -1.40 4.89 3.11
CA PHE A 55 -1.81 6.31 2.99
C PHE A 55 -1.02 7.07 1.92
N GLY A 56 0.29 6.88 1.86
CA GLY A 56 1.16 7.50 0.85
C GLY A 56 0.79 7.04 -0.56
N ALA A 57 0.58 5.74 -0.75
CA ALA A 57 0.14 5.15 -2.02
C ALA A 57 -1.18 5.76 -2.49
N VAL A 58 -2.17 5.90 -1.60
CA VAL A 58 -3.48 6.50 -1.92
C VAL A 58 -3.36 7.99 -2.25
N ALA A 59 -2.53 8.73 -1.52
CA ALA A 59 -2.27 10.14 -1.80
C ALA A 59 -1.56 10.36 -3.15
N THR A 60 -0.55 9.54 -3.45
CA THR A 60 0.20 9.59 -4.72
C THR A 60 -0.69 9.15 -5.89
N ALA A 61 -1.49 8.09 -5.71
CA ALA A 61 -2.48 7.66 -6.69
C ALA A 61 -3.52 8.76 -6.99
N LYS A 62 -4.01 9.46 -5.95
CA LYS A 62 -4.87 10.65 -6.11
C LYS A 62 -4.17 11.73 -6.95
N ALA A 63 -2.92 12.05 -6.65
CA ALA A 63 -2.16 13.08 -7.36
C ALA A 63 -1.95 12.71 -8.84
N LEU A 64 -1.60 11.46 -9.13
CA LEU A 64 -1.46 10.95 -10.50
C LEU A 64 -2.80 10.99 -11.25
N PHE A 65 -3.88 10.54 -10.62
CA PHE A 65 -5.23 10.55 -11.19
C PHE A 65 -5.72 11.98 -11.50
N LYS A 66 -5.47 12.92 -10.57
CA LYS A 66 -5.78 14.35 -10.74
C LYS A 66 -5.08 14.93 -11.97
N LYS A 67 -3.79 14.61 -12.12
CA LYS A 67 -2.90 15.04 -13.21
C LYS A 67 -3.15 14.33 -14.55
N GLY A 68 -4.16 13.47 -14.64
CA GLY A 68 -4.63 12.89 -15.90
C GLY A 68 -4.23 11.43 -16.14
N ALA A 69 -3.62 10.75 -15.15
CA ALA A 69 -3.46 9.30 -15.24
C ALA A 69 -4.83 8.61 -15.30
N SER A 70 -4.88 7.46 -15.97
CA SER A 70 -6.10 6.63 -16.03
C SER A 70 -6.36 5.93 -14.69
N ALA A 71 -7.63 5.64 -14.38
CA ALA A 71 -7.98 4.96 -13.13
C ALA A 71 -7.31 3.57 -13.05
N GLU A 72 -7.17 2.90 -14.19
CA GLU A 72 -6.49 1.63 -14.33
C GLU A 72 -5.01 1.72 -13.96
N ALA A 73 -4.30 2.74 -14.47
CA ALA A 73 -2.88 2.87 -14.21
C ALA A 73 -2.57 3.43 -12.81
N SER A 74 -3.35 4.41 -12.33
CA SER A 74 -3.09 5.05 -11.03
C SER A 74 -3.75 4.35 -9.85
N LEU A 75 -5.05 4.04 -9.93
CA LEU A 75 -5.81 3.50 -8.79
C LEU A 75 -5.68 1.98 -8.72
N ALA A 76 -5.82 1.26 -9.83
CA ALA A 76 -5.69 -0.19 -9.82
C ALA A 76 -4.23 -0.66 -9.77
N ALA A 77 -3.40 -0.21 -10.72
CA ALA A 77 -2.04 -0.73 -10.85
C ALA A 77 -1.04 -0.10 -9.87
N PHE A 78 -0.85 1.21 -9.95
CA PHE A 78 0.16 1.90 -9.13
C PHE A 78 -0.14 1.80 -7.65
N GLN A 79 -1.36 2.14 -7.22
CA GLN A 79 -1.70 2.16 -5.79
C GLN A 79 -1.55 0.77 -5.14
N PHE A 80 -2.07 -0.27 -5.79
CA PHE A 80 -1.99 -1.64 -5.26
C PHE A 80 -0.55 -2.18 -5.28
N ALA A 81 0.18 -1.97 -6.38
CA ALA A 81 1.58 -2.41 -6.43
C ALA A 81 2.46 -1.68 -5.40
N SER A 82 2.14 -0.42 -5.12
CA SER A 82 2.81 0.39 -4.12
C SER A 82 2.58 -0.04 -2.68
N THR A 83 1.66 -0.95 -2.40
CA THR A 83 1.39 -1.46 -1.06
C THR A 83 1.67 -2.95 -0.92
N ASN A 84 1.36 -3.72 -1.96
CA ASN A 84 1.36 -5.19 -1.91
C ASN A 84 2.45 -5.83 -2.77
N LEU A 85 3.16 -5.10 -3.63
CA LEU A 85 4.26 -5.67 -4.45
C LEU A 85 5.61 -5.02 -4.15
N VAL A 86 5.72 -4.39 -2.98
CA VAL A 86 6.92 -3.68 -2.55
C VAL A 86 7.98 -4.66 -2.04
N ILE A 87 9.23 -4.34 -2.31
CA ILE A 87 10.37 -5.21 -1.94
C ILE A 87 10.41 -5.45 -0.43
N GLU A 88 10.09 -4.43 0.38
CA GLU A 88 10.03 -4.52 1.84
C GLU A 88 9.05 -5.60 2.31
N LEU A 89 7.85 -5.63 1.75
CA LEU A 89 6.83 -6.63 2.06
C LEU A 89 7.31 -8.02 1.69
N GLY A 90 7.86 -8.18 0.48
CA GLY A 90 8.42 -9.45 0.02
C GLY A 90 9.54 -9.97 0.93
N LEU A 91 10.42 -9.09 1.41
CA LEU A 91 11.47 -9.47 2.37
C LEU A 91 10.89 -9.90 3.73
N VAL A 92 9.93 -9.15 4.27
CA VAL A 92 9.27 -9.50 5.54
C VAL A 92 8.51 -10.82 5.42
N MET A 93 7.82 -11.05 4.29
CA MET A 93 7.16 -12.32 3.97
C MET A 93 8.15 -13.47 3.85
N TRP A 94 9.29 -13.27 3.17
CA TRP A 94 10.31 -14.30 3.07
C TRP A 94 10.79 -14.76 4.45
N VAL A 95 11.09 -13.80 5.33
CA VAL A 95 11.61 -14.07 6.67
C VAL A 95 10.58 -14.81 7.53
N LEU A 96 9.31 -14.41 7.48
CA LEU A 96 8.27 -14.91 8.39
C LEU A 96 7.51 -16.12 7.85
N LEU A 97 7.18 -16.12 6.56
CA LEU A 97 6.27 -17.08 5.91
C LEU A 97 6.98 -18.03 4.93
N GLY A 98 8.14 -17.64 4.38
CA GLY A 98 8.88 -18.43 3.39
C GLY A 98 8.82 -17.84 1.98
N TRP A 99 9.64 -18.39 1.08
CA TRP A 99 9.75 -17.90 -0.30
C TRP A 99 8.51 -18.23 -1.13
N GLU A 100 7.80 -19.32 -0.78
CA GLU A 100 6.57 -19.78 -1.41
C GLU A 100 5.51 -18.68 -1.34
N PHE A 101 5.39 -18.04 -0.18
CA PHE A 101 4.49 -16.90 0.02
C PHE A 101 4.94 -15.67 -0.77
N VAL A 102 6.24 -15.43 -0.94
CA VAL A 102 6.74 -14.27 -1.71
C VAL A 102 6.40 -14.40 -3.19
N ILE A 103 6.61 -15.58 -3.77
CA ILE A 103 6.28 -15.79 -5.19
C ILE A 103 4.75 -15.81 -5.37
N ALA A 104 4.01 -16.38 -4.42
CA ALA A 104 2.56 -16.35 -4.43
C ALA A 104 2.03 -14.91 -4.35
N ASP A 105 2.60 -14.07 -3.49
CA ASP A 105 2.28 -12.65 -3.36
C ASP A 105 2.52 -11.90 -4.67
N ALA A 106 3.68 -12.08 -5.27
CA ALA A 106 4.01 -11.47 -6.55
C ALA A 106 3.02 -11.87 -7.66
N LEU A 107 2.72 -13.16 -7.81
CA LEU A 107 1.81 -13.65 -8.84
C LEU A 107 0.35 -13.27 -8.56
N ALA A 108 -0.13 -13.46 -7.34
CA ALA A 108 -1.50 -13.14 -6.96
C ALA A 108 -1.76 -11.63 -6.97
N GLY A 109 -0.77 -10.81 -6.61
CA GLY A 109 -0.85 -9.36 -6.75
C GLY A 109 -0.94 -8.92 -8.22
N LEU A 110 -0.20 -9.55 -9.13
CA LEU A 110 -0.35 -9.29 -10.57
C LEU A 110 -1.72 -9.73 -11.11
N ILE A 111 -2.24 -10.87 -10.65
CA ILE A 111 -3.60 -11.34 -10.95
C ILE A 111 -4.62 -10.31 -10.45
N LEU A 112 -4.48 -9.83 -9.21
CA LEU A 112 -5.37 -8.85 -8.61
C LEU A 112 -5.36 -7.53 -9.37
N ILE A 113 -4.19 -7.01 -9.76
CA ILE A 113 -4.07 -5.83 -10.61
C ILE A 113 -4.81 -6.06 -11.94
N ALA A 114 -4.61 -7.21 -12.58
CA ALA A 114 -5.31 -7.54 -13.82
C ALA A 114 -6.83 -7.56 -13.63
N LEU A 115 -7.33 -8.18 -12.55
CA LEU A 115 -8.75 -8.19 -12.20
C LEU A 115 -9.29 -6.78 -11.99
N LEU A 116 -8.62 -5.95 -11.19
CA LEU A 116 -9.02 -4.56 -10.97
C LEU A 116 -9.06 -3.76 -12.28
N VAL A 117 -8.05 -3.90 -13.13
CA VAL A 117 -8.02 -3.24 -14.45
C VAL A 117 -9.19 -3.68 -15.33
N LEU A 118 -9.53 -4.97 -15.32
CA LEU A 118 -10.70 -5.49 -16.04
C LEU A 118 -12.00 -4.92 -15.45
N CYS A 119 -12.13 -4.85 -14.13
CA CYS A 119 -13.29 -4.25 -13.47
C CYS A 119 -13.42 -2.75 -13.83
N PHE A 120 -12.34 -1.99 -13.81
CA PHE A 120 -12.34 -0.59 -14.25
C PHE A 120 -12.67 -0.41 -15.74
N ARG A 121 -12.39 -1.42 -16.56
CA ARG A 121 -12.71 -1.39 -18.00
C ARG A 121 -14.14 -1.77 -18.34
N PHE A 122 -14.69 -2.75 -17.63
CA PHE A 122 -15.94 -3.40 -18.03
C PHE A 122 -17.08 -3.27 -17.02
N ILE A 123 -16.78 -3.00 -15.75
CA ILE A 123 -17.77 -2.96 -14.66
C ILE A 123 -18.01 -1.53 -14.20
N VAL A 124 -16.94 -0.72 -14.05
CA VAL A 124 -17.05 0.66 -13.56
C VAL A 124 -17.50 1.58 -14.69
N PRO A 125 -18.65 2.28 -14.56
CA PRO A 125 -19.11 3.22 -15.58
C PRO A 125 -18.16 4.41 -15.73
N ASP A 126 -17.92 4.87 -16.96
CA ASP A 126 -17.09 6.04 -17.24
C ASP A 126 -17.62 7.30 -16.53
N SER A 127 -18.94 7.42 -16.34
CA SER A 127 -19.56 8.52 -15.57
C SER A 127 -19.10 8.56 -14.12
N LEU A 128 -18.91 7.41 -13.48
CA LEU A 128 -18.42 7.35 -12.10
C LEU A 128 -16.95 7.79 -12.01
N ILE A 129 -16.14 7.41 -13.00
CA ILE A 129 -14.72 7.81 -13.09
C ILE A 129 -14.62 9.32 -13.35
N GLU A 130 -15.47 9.87 -14.22
CA GLU A 130 -15.54 11.31 -14.48
C GLU A 130 -16.01 12.09 -13.26
N ASP A 131 -17.03 11.63 -12.54
CA ASP A 131 -17.50 12.24 -11.29
C ASP A 131 -16.42 12.22 -10.23
N ALA A 132 -15.71 11.10 -10.07
CA ALA A 132 -14.55 11.00 -9.19
C ALA A 132 -13.45 12.00 -9.59
N ARG A 133 -13.17 12.13 -10.90
CA ARG A 133 -12.17 13.09 -11.41
C ARG A 133 -12.61 14.53 -11.18
N LYS A 134 -13.89 14.85 -11.34
CA LYS A 134 -14.47 16.15 -10.98
C LYS A 134 -14.36 16.40 -9.48
N HIS A 135 -14.61 15.41 -8.63
CA HIS A 135 -14.47 15.53 -7.19
C HIS A 135 -13.01 15.85 -6.77
N VAL A 136 -12.04 15.12 -7.33
CA VAL A 136 -10.60 15.34 -7.07
C VAL A 136 -10.12 16.72 -7.57
N ARG A 137 -10.74 17.23 -8.65
CA ARG A 137 -10.41 18.55 -9.24
C ARG A 137 -11.20 19.70 -8.63
N GLY A 138 -12.40 19.43 -8.14
CA GLY A 138 -13.36 20.38 -7.58
C GLY A 138 -13.37 20.44 -6.06
N SER A 139 -12.57 19.62 -5.35
CA SER A 139 -12.04 20.05 -4.06
C SER A 139 -11.15 21.27 -4.37
N ASP A 140 -11.58 22.45 -3.93
CA ASP A 140 -10.89 23.72 -4.22
C ASP A 140 -9.40 23.56 -3.97
N ASP A 141 -8.63 23.56 -5.06
CA ASP A 141 -7.26 23.06 -5.14
C ASP A 141 -6.27 24.08 -4.62
N THR A 142 -6.47 24.50 -3.39
CA THR A 142 -5.54 25.38 -2.74
C THR A 142 -4.61 24.52 -1.91
N ARG A 143 -3.38 24.40 -2.39
CA ARG A 143 -2.32 23.71 -1.66
C ARG A 143 -1.39 24.73 -1.04
N CYS A 144 -0.96 24.41 0.17
CA CYS A 144 0.15 25.12 0.79
C CYS A 144 1.39 25.00 -0.12
N PRO A 145 1.91 26.10 -0.70
CA PRO A 145 3.02 26.01 -1.64
C PRO A 145 4.33 25.64 -0.95
N THR A 146 4.36 25.66 0.38
CA THR A 146 5.52 25.26 1.19
C THR A 146 5.61 23.75 1.38
N CYS A 147 4.49 23.10 1.75
CA CYS A 147 4.48 21.70 2.19
C CYS A 147 3.61 20.78 1.31
N GLY A 148 2.86 21.35 0.37
CA GLY A 148 1.99 20.62 -0.56
C GLY A 148 0.69 20.09 0.04
N MET A 149 0.42 20.32 1.33
CA MET A 149 -0.84 19.94 1.97
C MET A 149 -2.00 20.72 1.38
N GLU A 150 -3.11 20.01 1.16
CA GLU A 150 -4.39 20.61 0.76
C GLU A 150 -4.90 21.47 1.93
N VAL A 151 -5.28 22.70 1.63
CA VAL A 151 -5.78 23.67 2.59
C VAL A 151 -7.10 24.21 2.09
N ASP A 152 -8.09 24.30 2.97
CA ASP A 152 -9.36 24.95 2.64
C ASP A 152 -9.13 26.47 2.62
N PRO A 153 -9.37 27.16 1.49
CA PRO A 153 -9.18 28.62 1.40
C PRO A 153 -9.94 29.43 2.44
N ARG A 154 -11.03 28.85 2.99
CA ARG A 154 -11.89 29.51 3.99
C ARG A 154 -11.25 29.56 5.39
N ASP A 155 -10.39 28.58 5.68
CA ASP A 155 -9.79 28.40 7.02
C ASP A 155 -8.25 28.54 7.02
N ALA A 156 -7.63 28.61 5.84
CA ALA A 156 -6.19 28.66 5.69
C ALA A 156 -5.62 30.08 5.91
N LEU A 157 -4.36 30.13 6.37
CA LEU A 157 -3.60 31.38 6.36
C LEU A 157 -3.31 31.78 4.91
N SER A 158 -3.33 33.06 4.57
CA SER A 158 -3.01 33.53 3.22
C SER A 158 -1.96 34.64 3.22
N ALA A 159 -1.19 34.72 2.13
CA ALA A 159 -0.27 35.82 1.89
C ALA A 159 -0.21 36.13 0.39
N GLU A 160 -0.09 37.41 0.07
CA GLU A 160 0.08 37.89 -1.30
C GLU A 160 1.57 38.00 -1.62
N ILE A 161 2.04 37.24 -2.61
CA ILE A 161 3.46 37.19 -3.00
C ILE A 161 3.49 37.20 -4.53
N ASN A 162 4.28 38.11 -5.12
CA ASN A 162 4.37 38.30 -6.58
C ASN A 162 3.02 38.61 -7.28
N GLY A 163 2.07 39.22 -6.57
CA GLY A 163 0.74 39.56 -7.11
C GLY A 163 -0.24 38.38 -7.16
N GLU A 164 0.12 37.23 -6.58
CA GLU A 164 -0.77 36.07 -6.42
C GLU A 164 -1.05 35.82 -4.93
N THR A 165 -2.31 35.51 -4.60
CA THR A 165 -2.69 35.08 -3.25
C THR A 165 -2.38 33.59 -3.09
N HIS A 166 -1.46 33.27 -2.17
CA HIS A 166 -1.16 31.90 -1.77
C HIS A 166 -1.74 31.61 -0.39
N TYR A 167 -2.14 30.35 -0.16
CA TYR A 167 -2.68 29.91 1.13
C TYR A 167 -1.78 28.85 1.76
N PHE A 168 -1.77 28.75 3.09
CA PHE A 168 -0.79 28.01 3.88
C PHE A 168 -1.46 27.25 5.03
N CYS A 169 -0.94 26.05 5.32
CA CYS A 169 -1.45 25.18 6.36
C CYS A 169 -1.07 25.60 7.79
N SER A 170 -0.03 26.43 7.91
CA SER A 170 0.49 26.89 9.21
C SER A 170 1.36 28.13 9.03
N GLN A 171 1.50 28.89 10.12
CA GLN A 171 2.29 30.12 10.13
C GLN A 171 3.77 29.85 9.82
N GLY A 172 4.28 28.68 10.20
CA GLY A 172 5.63 28.24 9.84
C GLY A 172 5.81 28.04 8.33
N CYS A 173 4.82 27.45 7.65
CA CYS A 173 4.87 27.28 6.20
C CYS A 173 4.85 28.62 5.47
N MET A 174 4.01 29.57 5.91
CA MET A 174 3.93 30.90 5.33
C MET A 174 5.26 31.65 5.43
N LYS A 175 5.85 31.69 6.64
CA LYS A 175 7.15 32.37 6.86
C LYS A 175 8.28 31.77 6.02
N HIS A 176 8.33 30.44 5.92
CA HIS A 176 9.34 29.76 5.11
C HIS A 176 9.20 30.10 3.61
N PHE A 177 7.98 30.19 3.10
CA PHE A 177 7.73 30.50 1.69
C PHE A 177 7.99 31.98 1.36
N GLN A 178 7.69 32.90 2.28
CA GLN A 178 8.05 34.31 2.14
C GLN A 178 9.57 34.52 2.10
N ALA A 179 10.33 33.74 2.88
CA ALA A 179 11.79 33.80 2.88
C ALA A 179 12.41 33.16 1.63
N ASN A 180 11.78 32.12 1.09
CA ASN A 180 12.23 31.38 -0.10
C ASN A 180 11.04 31.02 -1.00
N PRO A 181 10.56 31.95 -1.85
CA PRO A 181 9.49 31.67 -2.80
C PRO A 181 10.00 30.65 -3.82
N ARG A 182 9.46 29.44 -3.80
CA ARG A 182 9.93 28.33 -4.65
C ARG A 182 9.68 28.67 -6.13
N THR A 183 10.74 28.71 -6.92
CA THR A 183 10.68 28.35 -8.35
C THR A 183 10.46 26.84 -8.46
N GLU A 184 9.77 26.39 -9.51
CA GLU A 184 9.29 25.02 -9.72
C GLU A 184 10.18 23.91 -9.12
N GLU A 185 9.54 22.89 -8.53
CA GLU A 185 10.20 21.67 -8.06
C GLU A 185 10.98 21.00 -9.20
N SER A 186 12.26 21.39 -9.35
CA SER A 186 13.22 20.67 -10.15
C SER A 186 13.59 19.40 -9.39
N THR A 187 13.48 18.27 -10.08
CA THR A 187 13.92 16.98 -9.55
C THR A 187 15.44 17.08 -9.39
N PRO A 188 15.99 16.99 -8.17
CA PRO A 188 17.43 17.12 -7.97
C PRO A 188 18.16 16.05 -8.77
N SER A 189 19.35 16.38 -9.29
CA SER A 189 20.18 15.40 -9.99
C SER A 189 20.61 14.29 -9.03
N PHE A 190 20.66 13.05 -9.51
CA PHE A 190 21.17 11.90 -8.74
C PHE A 190 22.61 12.10 -8.23
N ARG A 191 23.37 13.03 -8.83
CA ARG A 191 24.74 13.37 -8.42
C ARG A 191 24.81 14.51 -7.39
N SER A 192 23.69 15.15 -7.02
CA SER A 192 23.71 16.28 -6.10
C SER A 192 23.63 15.84 -4.64
N ARG A 193 24.49 16.43 -3.79
CA ARG A 193 24.45 16.21 -2.33
C ARG A 193 23.12 16.63 -1.71
N GLU A 194 22.51 17.67 -2.27
CA GLU A 194 21.18 18.16 -1.87
C GLU A 194 20.07 17.14 -2.18
N GLY A 195 20.16 16.44 -3.31
CA GLY A 195 19.23 15.36 -3.65
C GLY A 195 19.31 14.21 -2.65
N TRP A 196 20.51 13.75 -2.31
CA TRP A 196 20.68 12.70 -1.29
C TRP A 196 20.25 13.14 0.10
N ALA A 197 20.53 14.39 0.50
CA ALA A 197 20.04 14.95 1.76
C ALA A 197 18.50 15.01 1.81
N ARG A 198 17.86 15.35 0.68
CA ARG A 198 16.40 15.37 0.53
C ARG A 198 15.81 13.95 0.56
N GLY A 199 16.46 12.98 -0.08
CA GLY A 199 16.08 11.57 -0.03
C GLY A 199 16.13 11.01 1.38
N ALA A 200 17.21 11.29 2.12
CA ALA A 200 17.33 10.90 3.53
C ALA A 200 16.25 11.56 4.41
N ALA A 201 15.98 12.85 4.18
CA ALA A 201 14.93 13.56 4.91
C ALA A 201 13.52 12.98 4.63
N ASN A 202 13.24 12.57 3.38
CA ASN A 202 12.00 11.90 3.01
C ASN A 202 11.89 10.51 3.66
N ALA A 203 12.95 9.69 3.60
CA ALA A 203 12.97 8.38 4.25
C ALA A 203 12.70 8.48 5.77
N LEU A 204 13.33 9.44 6.45
CA LEU A 204 13.09 9.70 7.88
C LEU A 204 11.66 10.18 8.17
N LYS A 205 11.07 10.95 7.25
CA LYS A 205 9.70 11.43 7.38
C LYS A 205 8.71 10.27 7.26
N GLU A 206 8.89 9.37 6.30
CA GLU A 206 8.08 8.15 6.14
C GLU A 206 8.17 7.27 7.40
N TRP A 207 9.39 7.01 7.89
CA TRP A 207 9.61 6.30 9.15
C TRP A 207 8.85 6.94 10.31
N ARG A 208 8.97 8.26 10.48
CA ARG A 208 8.33 9.00 11.57
C ARG A 208 6.80 8.96 11.49
N MET A 209 6.23 8.80 10.30
CA MET A 209 4.79 8.70 10.10
C MET A 209 4.27 7.33 10.55
N LEU A 210 5.01 6.25 10.27
CA LEU A 210 4.48 4.88 10.32
C LEU A 210 4.91 4.07 11.55
N TRP A 211 6.00 4.45 12.23
CA TRP A 211 6.54 3.63 13.32
C TRP A 211 5.52 3.33 14.43
N LYS A 212 4.59 4.27 14.71
CA LYS A 212 3.53 4.05 15.73
C LYS A 212 2.58 2.95 15.31
N ASP A 213 2.13 2.99 14.06
CA ASP A 213 1.18 2.02 13.52
C ASP A 213 1.83 0.64 13.42
N ILE A 214 3.11 0.58 12.98
CA ILE A 214 3.90 -0.65 12.94
C ILE A 214 4.04 -1.24 14.35
N VAL A 215 4.41 -0.43 15.35
CA VAL A 215 4.53 -0.88 16.75
C VAL A 215 3.19 -1.39 17.29
N ILE A 216 2.09 -0.66 17.06
CA ILE A 216 0.75 -1.08 17.46
C ILE A 216 0.38 -2.41 16.80
N GLY A 217 0.63 -2.57 15.51
CA GLY A 217 0.38 -3.81 14.77
C GLY A 217 1.17 -4.99 15.32
N PHE A 218 2.46 -4.82 15.60
CA PHE A 218 3.29 -5.86 16.23
C PHE A 218 2.83 -6.22 17.64
N ILE A 219 2.45 -5.23 18.45
CA ILE A 219 1.91 -5.46 19.80
C ILE A 219 0.58 -6.20 19.71
N ALA A 220 -0.35 -5.74 18.87
CA ALA A 220 -1.66 -6.37 18.68
C ALA A 220 -1.51 -7.81 18.18
N ALA A 221 -0.67 -8.05 17.16
CA ALA A 221 -0.38 -9.40 16.68
C ALA A 221 0.24 -10.27 17.79
N GLY A 222 1.18 -9.73 18.57
CA GLY A 222 1.79 -10.43 19.71
C GLY A 222 0.77 -10.80 20.79
N LEU A 223 -0.11 -9.86 21.17
CA LEU A 223 -1.18 -10.08 22.15
C LEU A 223 -2.20 -11.10 21.64
N ILE A 224 -2.64 -10.98 20.39
CA ILE A 224 -3.59 -11.93 19.80
C ILE A 224 -2.96 -13.33 19.72
N GLY A 225 -1.71 -13.44 19.29
CA GLY A 225 -0.98 -14.71 19.26
C GLY A 225 -0.73 -15.32 20.65
N ALA A 226 -0.65 -14.50 21.70
CA ALA A 226 -0.44 -14.96 23.07
C ALA A 226 -1.74 -15.30 23.80
N PHE A 227 -2.80 -14.52 23.60
CA PHE A 227 -4.04 -14.61 24.37
C PHE A 227 -5.19 -15.33 23.66
N VAL A 228 -5.18 -15.47 22.33
CA VAL A 228 -6.22 -16.21 21.60
C VAL A 228 -5.78 -17.67 21.46
N PRO A 229 -6.46 -18.63 22.14
CA PRO A 229 -6.07 -20.03 22.11
C PRO A 229 -6.14 -20.63 20.71
N ARG A 230 -5.25 -21.58 20.40
CA ARG A 230 -5.24 -22.29 19.11
C ARG A 230 -6.58 -22.99 18.81
N GLU A 231 -7.26 -23.47 19.83
CA GLU A 231 -8.58 -24.12 19.71
C GLU A 231 -9.64 -23.19 19.14
N TRP A 232 -9.59 -21.90 19.48
CA TRP A 232 -10.53 -20.91 18.95
C TRP A 232 -10.33 -20.76 17.43
N TRP A 233 -9.08 -20.64 16.98
CA TRP A 233 -8.74 -20.57 15.56
C TRP A 233 -9.05 -21.86 14.82
N ALA A 234 -8.74 -23.02 15.41
CA ALA A 234 -9.04 -24.32 14.81
C ALA A 234 -10.56 -24.52 14.67
N THR A 235 -11.35 -24.05 15.63
CA THR A 235 -12.82 -24.05 15.53
C THR A 235 -13.30 -23.11 14.43
N LEU A 236 -12.76 -21.89 14.36
CA LEU A 236 -13.06 -20.93 13.31
C LEU A 236 -12.78 -21.53 11.92
N PHE A 237 -11.57 -22.04 11.69
CA PHE A 237 -11.16 -22.55 10.38
C PHE A 237 -11.70 -23.95 10.07
N SER A 238 -12.08 -24.77 11.05
CA SER A 238 -12.80 -26.02 10.76
C SER A 238 -14.25 -25.77 10.31
N ILE A 239 -14.90 -24.71 10.82
CA ILE A 239 -16.24 -24.29 10.38
C ILE A 239 -16.16 -23.57 9.01
N ILE A 240 -15.09 -22.80 8.78
CA ILE A 240 -14.95 -21.89 7.63
C ILE A 240 -14.18 -22.51 6.45
N GLY A 241 -13.23 -23.42 6.71
CA GLY A 241 -12.18 -23.84 5.78
C GLY A 241 -12.26 -25.32 5.40
N GLY A 242 -13.41 -25.79 4.95
CA GLY A 242 -13.49 -27.12 4.34
C GLY A 242 -12.65 -27.22 3.06
N GLU A 243 -12.14 -28.41 2.73
CA GLU A 243 -11.37 -28.72 1.50
C GLU A 243 -12.15 -28.47 0.19
N THR A 244 -13.45 -28.15 0.30
CA THR A 244 -14.30 -27.84 -0.84
C THR A 244 -14.02 -26.45 -1.41
N PHE A 245 -14.30 -26.27 -2.69
CA PHE A 245 -14.21 -24.97 -3.36
C PHE A 245 -14.95 -23.84 -2.65
N LEU A 246 -16.19 -24.08 -2.22
CA LEU A 246 -16.98 -23.09 -1.48
C LEU A 246 -16.37 -22.80 -0.10
N GLY A 247 -15.75 -23.78 0.55
CA GLY A 247 -15.01 -23.59 1.79
C GLY A 247 -13.83 -22.64 1.60
N ILE A 248 -13.01 -22.84 0.56
CA ILE A 248 -11.89 -21.93 0.26
C ILE A 248 -12.36 -20.52 -0.08
N VAL A 249 -13.43 -20.38 -0.88
CA VAL A 249 -14.02 -19.06 -1.20
C VAL A 249 -14.48 -18.36 0.08
N PHE A 250 -15.20 -19.07 0.95
CA PHE A 250 -15.68 -18.53 2.21
C PHE A 250 -14.53 -18.15 3.16
N ALA A 251 -13.50 -18.98 3.23
CA ALA A 251 -12.29 -18.67 3.99
C ALA A 251 -11.57 -17.43 3.47
N CYS A 252 -11.50 -17.23 2.16
CA CYS A 252 -10.96 -16.00 1.57
C CYS A 252 -11.79 -14.77 1.92
N CYS A 253 -13.12 -14.87 1.89
CA CYS A 253 -14.01 -13.79 2.36
C CYS A 253 -13.74 -13.45 3.84
N VAL A 254 -13.60 -14.46 4.69
CA VAL A 254 -13.26 -14.27 6.10
C VAL A 254 -11.89 -13.63 6.26
N GLY A 255 -10.88 -14.06 5.48
CA GLY A 255 -9.56 -13.45 5.48
C GLY A 255 -9.60 -11.95 5.16
N VAL A 256 -10.38 -11.56 4.15
CA VAL A 256 -10.61 -10.14 3.82
C VAL A 256 -11.29 -9.41 4.97
N LEU A 257 -12.34 -9.98 5.58
CA LEU A 257 -13.04 -9.36 6.70
C LEU A 257 -12.13 -9.16 7.92
N ILE A 258 -11.28 -10.15 8.21
CA ILE A 258 -10.27 -10.05 9.27
C ILE A 258 -9.32 -8.89 8.98
N GLY A 259 -8.81 -8.76 7.76
CA GLY A 259 -7.88 -7.67 7.44
C GLY A 259 -8.52 -6.28 7.46
N VAL A 260 -9.80 -6.17 7.05
CA VAL A 260 -10.58 -4.94 7.24
C VAL A 260 -10.71 -4.59 8.73
N ALA A 261 -10.89 -5.60 9.58
CA ALA A 261 -11.12 -5.43 11.03
C ALA A 261 -9.84 -5.23 11.85
N THR A 262 -8.67 -5.65 11.37
CA THR A 262 -7.40 -5.51 12.12
C THR A 262 -6.81 -4.10 12.03
N PHE A 263 -7.20 -3.28 11.04
CA PHE A 263 -6.68 -1.92 10.83
C PHE A 263 -5.15 -1.84 10.75
N VAL A 264 -4.50 -2.90 10.28
CA VAL A 264 -3.03 -2.96 10.17
C VAL A 264 -2.62 -2.71 8.71
N CYS A 265 -1.49 -2.02 8.52
CA CYS A 265 -0.90 -1.77 7.20
C CYS A 265 -0.35 -3.05 6.56
N SER A 266 -0.13 -3.04 5.23
CA SER A 266 0.39 -4.19 4.46
C SER A 266 1.54 -4.95 5.17
N VAL A 267 2.57 -4.23 5.62
CA VAL A 267 3.75 -4.83 6.28
C VAL A 267 3.41 -5.39 7.66
N GLY A 268 2.56 -4.70 8.42
CA GLY A 268 2.10 -5.18 9.72
C GLY A 268 1.13 -6.35 9.62
N ASN A 269 0.49 -6.56 8.47
CA ASN A 269 -0.36 -7.73 8.22
C ASN A 269 0.48 -9.01 8.15
N VAL A 270 1.73 -8.99 7.70
CA VAL A 270 2.53 -10.22 7.55
C VAL A 270 2.72 -10.99 8.87
N PRO A 271 3.10 -10.37 10.01
CA PRO A 271 3.08 -11.05 11.30
C PRO A 271 1.74 -11.67 11.67
N PHE A 272 0.64 -11.02 11.34
CA PHE A 272 -0.69 -11.55 11.63
C PHE A 272 -1.08 -12.68 10.67
N ALA A 273 -0.71 -12.57 9.40
CA ALA A 273 -0.82 -13.63 8.40
C ALA A 273 -0.10 -14.91 8.86
N LEU A 274 1.08 -14.76 9.48
CA LEU A 274 1.78 -15.89 10.09
C LEU A 274 0.96 -16.55 11.21
N ILE A 275 0.27 -15.76 12.04
CA ILE A 275 -0.59 -16.29 13.10
C ILE A 275 -1.77 -17.04 12.48
N LEU A 276 -2.45 -16.47 11.48
CA LEU A 276 -3.56 -17.13 10.79
C LEU A 276 -3.10 -18.46 10.18
N TRP A 277 -1.97 -18.44 9.49
CA TRP A 277 -1.38 -19.62 8.85
C TRP A 277 -0.98 -20.71 9.87
N LYS A 278 -0.27 -20.34 10.95
CA LYS A 278 0.10 -21.28 12.04
C LYS A 278 -1.10 -21.94 12.72
N ASN A 279 -2.26 -21.32 12.65
CA ASN A 279 -3.48 -21.84 13.25
C ASN A 279 -4.41 -22.53 12.21
N GLY A 280 -3.92 -22.80 11.00
CA GLY A 280 -4.63 -23.61 10.02
C GLY A 280 -5.53 -22.83 9.06
N ALA A 281 -5.36 -21.53 8.92
CA ALA A 281 -6.04 -20.77 7.87
C ALA A 281 -5.63 -21.32 6.48
N PRO A 282 -6.57 -21.55 5.54
CA PRO A 282 -6.22 -21.96 4.19
C PRO A 282 -5.30 -20.97 3.48
N PHE A 283 -4.39 -21.44 2.62
CA PHE A 283 -3.37 -20.61 1.98
C PHE A 283 -3.95 -19.36 1.28
N GLY A 284 -4.94 -19.58 0.41
CA GLY A 284 -5.69 -18.51 -0.24
C GLY A 284 -6.35 -17.50 0.71
N ALA A 285 -6.80 -17.93 1.89
CA ALA A 285 -7.38 -17.03 2.88
C ALA A 285 -6.33 -16.10 3.50
N VAL A 286 -5.12 -16.62 3.74
CA VAL A 286 -3.98 -15.82 4.19
C VAL A 286 -3.57 -14.81 3.12
N MET A 287 -3.56 -15.21 1.84
CA MET A 287 -3.26 -14.30 0.73
C MET A 287 -4.33 -13.21 0.57
N ALA A 288 -5.61 -13.58 0.62
CA ALA A 288 -6.72 -12.62 0.55
C ALA A 288 -6.71 -11.63 1.73
N PHE A 289 -6.31 -12.08 2.92
CA PHE A 289 -6.07 -11.24 4.09
C PHE A 289 -4.95 -10.21 3.83
N ILE A 290 -3.79 -10.64 3.31
CA ILE A 290 -2.66 -9.73 3.00
C ILE A 290 -3.09 -8.62 2.03
N PHE A 291 -3.88 -8.94 1.00
CA PHE A 291 -4.35 -7.97 0.00
C PHE A 291 -5.51 -7.06 0.44
N SER A 292 -5.98 -7.17 1.68
CA SER A 292 -7.12 -6.39 2.17
C SER A 292 -6.72 -5.11 2.94
N ASP A 293 -5.44 -4.77 2.98
CA ASP A 293 -4.93 -3.59 3.68
C ASP A 293 -5.43 -2.26 3.08
N LEU A 294 -5.75 -2.24 1.78
CA LEU A 294 -6.32 -1.08 1.08
C LEU A 294 -7.83 -0.86 1.32
N ILE A 295 -8.49 -1.72 2.10
CA ILE A 295 -9.93 -1.60 2.40
C ILE A 295 -10.23 -1.48 3.90
N VAL A 296 -9.23 -1.08 4.68
CA VAL A 296 -9.46 -0.69 6.08
C VAL A 296 -10.28 0.62 6.16
N PRO A 297 -11.13 0.81 7.18
CA PRO A 297 -12.05 1.96 7.25
C PRO A 297 -11.41 3.34 7.09
N HIS A 298 -10.18 3.54 7.56
CA HIS A 298 -9.46 4.81 7.38
C HIS A 298 -9.11 5.08 5.90
N ILE A 299 -8.70 4.05 5.16
CA ILE A 299 -8.41 4.17 3.73
C ILE A 299 -9.70 4.36 2.93
N ILE A 300 -10.78 3.66 3.30
CA ILE A 300 -12.11 3.88 2.72
C ILE A 300 -12.55 5.34 2.92
N ASP A 301 -12.33 5.91 4.10
CA ASP A 301 -12.63 7.32 4.35
C ASP A 301 -11.73 8.26 3.53
N SER A 302 -10.45 7.93 3.32
CA SER A 302 -9.59 8.65 2.38
C SER A 302 -10.15 8.59 0.94
N TYR A 303 -10.58 7.43 0.46
CA TYR A 303 -11.24 7.31 -0.84
C TYR A 303 -12.50 8.16 -0.93
N ARG A 304 -13.31 8.18 0.14
CA ARG A 304 -14.54 8.98 0.20
C ARG A 304 -14.24 10.46 0.09
N ARG A 305 -13.22 10.94 0.81
CA ARG A 305 -12.76 12.35 0.76
C ARG A 305 -12.13 12.70 -0.59
N TYR A 306 -11.48 11.75 -1.26
CA TYR A 306 -10.75 12.03 -2.50
C TYR A 306 -11.60 11.87 -3.76
N TYR A 307 -12.40 10.82 -3.85
CA TYR A 307 -13.11 10.41 -5.07
C TYR A 307 -14.63 10.51 -4.93
N GLY A 308 -15.14 10.86 -3.75
CA GLY A 308 -16.57 10.86 -3.43
C GLY A 308 -17.07 9.48 -2.97
N ALA A 309 -18.20 9.47 -2.26
CA ALA A 309 -18.71 8.28 -1.58
C ALA A 309 -19.05 7.11 -2.53
N ARG A 310 -19.63 7.40 -3.70
CA ARG A 310 -19.99 6.36 -4.68
C ARG A 310 -18.75 5.64 -5.22
N MET A 311 -17.72 6.41 -5.57
CA MET A 311 -16.48 5.85 -6.08
C MET A 311 -15.73 5.11 -4.98
N ALA A 312 -15.68 5.64 -3.76
CA ALA A 312 -15.06 4.99 -2.61
C ALA A 312 -15.66 3.61 -2.31
N PHE A 313 -16.99 3.52 -2.26
CA PHE A 313 -17.69 2.26 -2.02
C PHE A 313 -17.42 1.25 -3.14
N THR A 314 -17.56 1.69 -4.40
CA THR A 314 -17.32 0.85 -5.58
C THR A 314 -15.89 0.32 -5.59
N PHE A 315 -14.91 1.20 -5.39
CA PHE A 315 -13.50 0.82 -5.42
C PHE A 315 -13.14 -0.15 -4.29
N SER A 316 -13.66 0.09 -3.07
CA SER A 316 -13.44 -0.80 -1.92
C SER A 316 -14.06 -2.18 -2.15
N LEU A 317 -15.28 -2.23 -2.69
CA LEU A 317 -15.95 -3.49 -3.03
C LEU A 317 -15.17 -4.26 -4.11
N LEU A 318 -14.65 -3.56 -5.12
CA LEU A 318 -13.84 -4.18 -6.17
C LEU A 318 -12.54 -4.74 -5.62
N ILE A 319 -11.83 -4.01 -4.76
CA ILE A 319 -10.62 -4.53 -4.09
C ILE A 319 -10.98 -5.78 -3.29
N ALA A 320 -12.02 -5.73 -2.44
CA ALA A 320 -12.44 -6.88 -1.65
C ALA A 320 -12.75 -8.12 -2.52
N ALA A 321 -13.53 -7.94 -3.59
CA ALA A 321 -13.88 -9.03 -4.51
C ALA A 321 -12.65 -9.57 -5.25
N CYS A 322 -11.77 -8.69 -5.75
CA CYS A 322 -10.55 -9.09 -6.44
C CYS A 322 -9.57 -9.80 -5.50
N SER A 323 -9.47 -9.39 -4.23
CA SER A 323 -8.66 -10.07 -3.20
C SER A 323 -9.14 -11.49 -2.93
N VAL A 324 -10.47 -11.71 -2.82
CA VAL A 324 -11.04 -13.06 -2.68
C VAL A 324 -10.73 -13.89 -3.92
N VAL A 325 -10.98 -13.37 -5.11
CA VAL A 325 -10.78 -14.11 -6.37
C VAL A 325 -9.30 -14.44 -6.59
N ALA A 326 -8.39 -13.49 -6.35
CA ALA A 326 -6.95 -13.71 -6.43
C ALA A 326 -6.47 -14.74 -5.38
N GLY A 327 -6.98 -14.67 -4.15
CA GLY A 327 -6.71 -15.63 -3.08
C GLY A 327 -7.15 -17.06 -3.44
N VAL A 328 -8.33 -17.21 -4.03
CA VAL A 328 -8.84 -18.51 -4.49
C VAL A 328 -8.01 -19.05 -5.66
N ILE A 329 -7.69 -18.21 -6.65
CA ILE A 329 -6.87 -18.62 -7.79
C ILE A 329 -5.49 -19.08 -7.31
N ILE A 330 -4.81 -18.28 -6.49
CA ILE A 330 -3.46 -18.62 -6.06
C ILE A 330 -3.44 -19.86 -5.17
N HIS A 331 -4.49 -20.09 -4.36
CA HIS A 331 -4.64 -21.32 -3.58
C HIS A 331 -4.57 -22.55 -4.48
N TYR A 332 -5.41 -22.61 -5.52
CA TYR A 332 -5.46 -23.79 -6.39
C TYR A 332 -4.24 -23.90 -7.30
N VAL A 333 -3.65 -22.78 -7.72
CA VAL A 333 -2.38 -22.82 -8.46
C VAL A 333 -1.27 -23.41 -7.60
N TRP A 334 -1.16 -23.00 -6.32
CA TRP A 334 -0.15 -23.52 -5.41
C TRP A 334 -0.40 -24.97 -5.02
N ASP A 335 -1.65 -25.35 -4.77
CA ASP A 335 -2.05 -26.71 -4.46
C ASP A 335 -1.69 -27.66 -5.62
N ALA A 336 -2.04 -27.28 -6.86
CA ALA A 336 -1.73 -28.05 -8.05
C ALA A 336 -0.22 -28.21 -8.31
N LEU A 337 0.59 -27.24 -7.89
CA LEU A 337 2.05 -27.29 -8.00
C LEU A 337 2.71 -27.92 -6.77
N SER A 338 1.93 -28.31 -5.74
CA SER A 338 2.44 -28.79 -4.45
C SER A 338 3.43 -27.81 -3.79
N LEU A 339 3.16 -26.50 -3.96
CA LEU A 339 3.97 -25.41 -3.41
C LEU A 339 3.38 -24.82 -2.12
N ILE A 340 2.24 -25.33 -1.64
CA ILE A 340 1.69 -24.92 -0.34
C ILE A 340 2.64 -25.45 0.75
N PRO A 341 3.28 -24.56 1.54
CA PRO A 341 4.20 -25.01 2.57
C PRO A 341 3.46 -25.82 3.65
N PRO A 342 4.11 -26.77 4.33
CA PRO A 342 3.49 -27.43 5.48
C PRO A 342 3.36 -26.45 6.65
N ALA A 343 2.20 -26.45 7.34
CA ALA A 343 1.89 -25.47 8.40
C ALA A 343 2.86 -25.51 9.61
N ASN A 344 3.65 -26.57 9.76
CA ASN A 344 4.63 -26.74 10.84
C ASN A 344 6.05 -26.29 10.48
N GLU A 345 6.37 -26.04 9.21
CA GLU A 345 7.70 -25.57 8.78
C GLU A 345 7.67 -24.06 8.52
N LEU A 346 7.52 -23.27 9.60
CA LEU A 346 7.43 -21.81 9.49
C LEU A 346 8.59 -21.07 10.14
N GLY A 347 9.37 -20.41 9.29
CA GLY A 347 10.49 -19.52 9.61
C GLY A 347 11.62 -19.70 8.59
N GLY A 348 11.94 -18.65 7.82
CA GLY A 348 12.72 -18.72 6.60
C GLY A 348 14.10 -19.39 6.68
N THR A 349 14.54 -19.91 5.53
CA THR A 349 15.87 -20.47 5.20
C THR A 349 17.06 -19.50 5.40
N ALA A 350 16.85 -18.40 6.12
CA ALA A 350 17.85 -17.38 6.31
C ALA A 350 18.76 -17.78 7.50
N PRO A 351 20.10 -17.87 7.29
CA PRO A 351 21.01 -18.47 8.25
C PRO A 351 21.00 -17.73 9.59
N ASP A 352 20.98 -18.42 10.74
CA ASP A 352 20.72 -17.87 12.10
C ASP A 352 21.40 -16.54 12.49
N ASN A 353 22.47 -16.12 11.80
CA ASN A 353 23.23 -14.89 12.08
C ASN A 353 23.00 -13.73 11.09
N TYR A 354 22.30 -13.93 9.97
CA TYR A 354 22.13 -12.90 8.93
C TYR A 354 21.45 -11.61 9.46
N THR A 355 20.48 -11.78 10.37
CA THR A 355 19.71 -10.69 10.97
C THR A 355 20.62 -9.67 11.66
N LEU A 356 21.65 -10.15 12.38
CA LEU A 356 22.59 -9.28 13.09
C LEU A 356 23.40 -8.44 12.10
N TYR A 357 23.96 -9.08 11.06
CA TYR A 357 24.77 -8.39 10.06
C TYR A 357 23.96 -7.38 9.25
N LEU A 358 22.73 -7.72 8.84
CA LEU A 358 21.88 -6.82 8.06
C LEU A 358 21.35 -5.66 8.93
N ASN A 359 20.98 -5.91 10.19
CA ASN A 359 20.59 -4.84 11.10
C ASN A 359 21.76 -3.86 11.32
N VAL A 360 22.99 -4.34 11.50
CA VAL A 360 24.18 -3.47 11.64
C VAL A 360 24.53 -2.73 10.35
N LEU A 361 24.26 -3.32 9.18
CA LEU A 361 24.59 -2.69 7.90
C LEU A 361 23.61 -1.57 7.52
N PHE A 362 22.33 -1.75 7.81
CA PHE A 362 21.27 -0.84 7.38
C PHE A 362 20.80 0.16 8.44
N THR A 363 21.12 -0.07 9.72
CA THR A 363 20.79 0.84 10.85
C THR A 363 22.03 1.62 11.26
#